data_AF-W2TQA0-F1
#
_entry.id   AF-W2TQA0-F1
#
_cell.length_a   1.000
_cell.length_b   1.000
_cell.length_c   1.000
_cell.angle_alpha   90.00
_cell.angle_beta   90.00
_cell.angle_gamma   90.00
#
_symmetry.space_group_name_H-M   'P 1'
#
loop_
_entity.id
_entity.type
_entity.pdbx_description
1 polymer ?
#
loop_
_entity_poly.entity_id
_entity_poly.type
_entity_poly.pdbx_seq_one_letter_code
_entity_poly.pdbx_strand_id
1 'polypeptide(L)'
;MDLIGSLNLDIIPLVQTFGHLEWFLKLEKFRKYRENDAYPQVLCLGDPEGVSIVKDALKQVINVHKEFGIKYFHIGADEAFEFGVCEKSQEWISAQGSSANKQLLALTHLKDIAEYVKELTGTAT
;
A
#
# COMPACT_ATOMS: atom_id res chain seq x y z
N MET A 1 14.28 18.55 7.52
CA MET A 1 15.16 17.63 6.78
C MET A 1 16.51 18.27 6.44
N ASP A 2 16.70 19.54 6.80
CA ASP A 2 17.87 20.35 6.46
C ASP A 2 19.20 19.78 6.99
N LEU A 3 19.21 19.21 8.20
CA LEU A 3 20.39 18.53 8.74
C LEU A 3 20.82 17.34 7.87
N ILE A 4 19.87 16.56 7.36
CA ILE A 4 20.14 15.39 6.52
C ILE A 4 20.70 15.84 5.16
N GLY A 5 20.15 16.91 4.60
CA GLY A 5 20.67 17.54 3.38
C GLY A 5 22.12 18.02 3.53
N SER A 6 22.49 18.60 4.69
CA SER A 6 23.86 19.02 4.97
C SER A 6 24.88 17.88 5.06
N LEU A 7 24.40 16.65 5.27
CA LEU A 7 25.21 15.43 5.37
C LEU A 7 25.23 14.62 4.07
N ASN A 8 24.59 15.10 2.99
CA ASN A 8 24.50 14.43 1.69
C ASN A 8 23.91 13.00 1.79
N LEU A 9 22.86 12.84 2.61
CA LEU A 9 22.13 11.59 2.76
C LEU A 9 20.77 11.66 2.04
N ASP A 10 20.40 10.56 1.37
CA ASP A 10 19.08 10.42 0.75
C ASP A 10 18.05 9.95 1.80
N ILE A 11 16.89 10.61 1.85
CA ILE A 11 15.74 10.17 2.66
C ILE A 11 14.84 9.31 1.78
N ILE A 12 14.50 8.10 2.25
CA ILE A 12 13.60 7.18 1.55
C ILE A 12 12.42 6.90 2.49
N PRO A 13 11.27 7.59 2.31
CA PRO A 13 10.08 7.31 3.10
C PRO A 13 9.56 5.92 2.79
N LEU A 14 9.21 5.17 3.85
CA LEU A 14 8.54 3.87 3.76
C LEU A 14 7.12 4.02 4.30
N VAL A 15 6.15 3.60 3.49
CA VAL A 15 4.79 3.34 3.96
C VAL A 15 4.45 1.92 3.57
N GLN A 16 4.04 1.11 4.54
CA GLN A 16 3.55 -0.23 4.26
C GLN A 16 2.17 -0.15 3.58
N THR A 17 1.98 -0.90 2.50
CA THR A 17 0.76 -0.80 1.67
C THR A 17 0.04 -2.12 1.44
N PHE A 18 0.58 -3.21 1.97
CA PHE A 18 0.06 -4.56 1.73
C PHE A 18 -0.03 -5.35 3.05
N GLY A 19 1.12 -5.71 3.62
CA GLY A 19 1.26 -6.30 4.96
C GLY A 19 1.73 -5.28 5.99
N HIS A 20 1.98 -5.73 7.23
CA HIS A 20 2.42 -4.90 8.37
C HIS A 20 1.49 -3.73 8.70
N LEU A 21 0.18 -3.93 8.52
CA LEU A 21 -0.86 -2.90 8.72
C LEU A 21 -1.59 -3.02 10.07
N GLU A 22 -1.02 -3.75 11.03
CA GLU A 22 -1.59 -3.97 12.37
C GLU A 22 -1.86 -2.66 13.11
N TRP A 23 -1.12 -1.60 12.77
CA TRP A 23 -1.30 -0.28 13.38
C TRP A 23 -2.73 0.26 13.27
N PHE A 24 -3.45 -0.01 12.16
CA PHE A 24 -4.87 0.33 12.02
C PHE A 24 -5.79 -0.89 11.95
N LEU A 25 -5.39 -1.97 11.30
CA LEU A 25 -6.25 -3.14 11.11
C LEU A 25 -6.58 -3.83 12.43
N LYS A 26 -5.79 -3.65 13.51
CA LYS A 26 -6.14 -4.17 14.85
C LYS A 26 -7.38 -3.52 15.47
N LEU A 27 -7.80 -2.36 14.98
CA LEU A 27 -8.94 -1.61 15.52
C LEU A 27 -10.25 -2.14 14.92
N GLU A 28 -11.27 -2.32 15.76
CA GLU A 28 -12.54 -2.94 15.36
C GLU A 28 -13.22 -2.24 14.17
N LYS A 29 -13.20 -0.90 14.14
CA LYS A 29 -13.76 -0.11 13.03
C LYS A 29 -13.11 -0.38 11.66
N PHE A 30 -11.90 -0.93 11.65
CA PHE A 30 -11.13 -1.26 10.44
C PHE A 30 -11.04 -2.77 10.19
N ARG A 31 -11.59 -3.60 11.08
CA ARG A 31 -11.54 -5.06 11.00
C ARG A 31 -12.10 -5.60 9.69
N LYS A 32 -13.15 -4.96 9.15
CA LYS A 32 -13.77 -5.30 7.87
C LYS A 32 -12.83 -5.24 6.66
N TYR A 33 -11.67 -4.57 6.76
CA TYR A 33 -10.69 -4.46 5.69
C TYR A 33 -9.56 -5.49 5.79
N ARG A 34 -9.59 -6.40 6.77
CA ARG A 34 -8.58 -7.45 6.88
C ARG A 34 -8.76 -8.48 5.78
N GLU A 35 -7.64 -8.97 5.27
CA GLU A 35 -7.60 -10.07 4.31
C GLU A 35 -8.04 -11.39 4.96
N ASN A 36 -7.66 -11.62 6.22
CA ASN A 36 -8.20 -12.68 7.07
C ASN A 36 -8.58 -12.06 8.42
N ASP A 37 -9.83 -12.30 8.87
CA ASP A 37 -10.36 -11.72 10.09
C ASP A 37 -9.51 -12.04 11.34
N ALA A 38 -8.89 -13.21 11.37
CA ALA A 38 -8.03 -13.66 12.47
C ALA A 38 -6.71 -12.87 12.59
N TYR A 39 -6.22 -12.27 11.49
CA TYR A 39 -4.90 -11.67 11.43
C TYR A 39 -4.97 -10.20 10.98
N PRO A 40 -4.70 -9.22 11.87
CA PRO A 40 -4.77 -7.80 11.54
C PRO A 40 -3.55 -7.30 10.72
N GLN A 41 -2.86 -8.14 9.97
CA GLN A 41 -1.60 -7.76 9.32
C GLN A 41 -1.77 -7.33 7.87
N VAL A 42 -2.63 -8.00 7.11
CA VAL A 42 -2.75 -7.85 5.66
C VAL A 42 -4.08 -7.21 5.28
N LEU A 43 -4.04 -6.24 4.37
CA LEU A 43 -5.21 -5.60 3.79
C LEU A 43 -5.93 -6.52 2.81
N CYS A 44 -7.25 -6.56 2.85
CA CYS A 44 -8.08 -7.16 1.82
C CYS A 44 -7.89 -6.39 0.50
N LEU A 45 -7.05 -6.92 -0.40
CA LEU A 45 -6.61 -6.20 -1.60
C LEU A 45 -7.75 -5.91 -2.58
N GLY A 46 -8.76 -6.79 -2.62
CA GLY A 46 -9.95 -6.56 -3.42
C GLY A 46 -10.89 -5.48 -2.87
N ASP A 47 -10.64 -4.91 -1.69
CA ASP A 47 -11.48 -3.87 -1.08
C ASP A 47 -11.01 -2.44 -1.42
N PRO A 48 -11.70 -1.71 -2.33
CA PRO A 48 -11.28 -0.37 -2.72
C PRO A 48 -11.35 0.64 -1.57
N GLU A 49 -12.24 0.44 -0.60
CA GLU A 49 -12.38 1.30 0.57
C GLU A 49 -11.25 1.04 1.58
N GLY A 50 -10.77 -0.20 1.70
CA GLY A 50 -9.58 -0.52 2.48
C GLY A 50 -8.31 0.05 1.84
N VAL A 51 -8.18 -0.11 0.52
CA VAL A 51 -7.04 0.42 -0.25
C VAL A 51 -6.99 1.94 -0.22
N SER A 52 -8.13 2.64 -0.18
CA SER A 52 -8.15 4.11 -0.10
C SER A 52 -7.54 4.64 1.20
N ILE A 53 -7.69 3.95 2.34
CA ILE A 53 -7.08 4.33 3.62
C ILE A 53 -5.55 4.34 3.52
N VAL A 54 -4.98 3.32 2.85
CA VAL A 54 -3.53 3.24 2.61
C VAL A 54 -3.08 4.33 1.63
N LYS A 55 -3.85 4.60 0.57
CA LYS A 55 -3.60 5.71 -0.35
C LYS A 55 -3.60 7.07 0.36
N ASP A 56 -4.49 7.28 1.32
CA ASP A 56 -4.52 8.48 2.14
C ASP A 56 -3.28 8.60 3.04
N ALA A 57 -2.81 7.49 3.62
CA ALA A 57 -1.56 7.47 4.40
C ALA A 57 -0.34 7.82 3.52
N LEU A 58 -0.25 7.24 2.31
CA LEU A 58 0.77 7.59 1.31
C LEU A 58 0.75 9.09 1.00
N LYS A 59 -0.43 9.62 0.68
CA LYS A 59 -0.61 11.04 0.36
C LYS A 59 -0.17 11.96 1.50
N GLN A 60 -0.49 11.61 2.75
CA GLN A 60 -0.06 12.40 3.92
C GLN A 60 1.46 12.42 4.06
N VAL A 61 2.13 11.26 3.97
CA VAL A 61 3.59 11.18 4.06
C VAL A 61 4.27 11.92 2.91
N ILE A 62 3.79 11.72 1.67
CA ILE A 62 4.29 12.45 0.49
C ILE A 62 4.15 13.96 0.67
N ASN A 63 3.00 14.45 1.17
CA ASN A 63 2.78 15.89 1.37
C ASN A 63 3.76 16.52 2.36
N VAL A 64 4.23 15.78 3.36
CA VAL A 64 5.26 16.24 4.31
C VAL A 64 6.65 16.24 3.67
N HIS A 65 6.94 15.30 2.77
CA HIS A 65 8.27 15.13 2.20
C HIS A 65 8.48 15.91 0.89
N LYS A 66 7.41 16.28 0.18
CA LYS A 66 7.51 16.88 -1.16
C LYS A 66 8.32 18.17 -1.21
N GLU A 67 8.25 19.01 -0.16
CA GLU A 67 8.97 20.28 -0.11
C GLU A 67 10.49 20.09 -0.04
N PHE A 68 10.95 18.91 0.41
CA PHE A 68 12.36 18.56 0.52
C PHE A 68 12.85 17.71 -0.67
N GLY A 69 11.95 17.37 -1.61
CA GLY A 69 12.22 16.48 -2.74
C GLY A 69 12.11 14.99 -2.37
N ILE A 70 11.53 14.19 -3.27
CA ILE A 70 11.35 12.74 -3.09
C ILE A 70 11.98 12.03 -4.28
N LYS A 71 13.18 11.48 -4.09
CA LYS A 71 13.90 10.72 -5.12
C LYS A 71 13.47 9.25 -5.16
N TYR A 72 13.21 8.68 -4.00
CA TYR A 72 12.74 7.32 -3.82
C TYR A 72 11.61 7.29 -2.80
N PHE A 73 10.68 6.36 -2.96
CA PHE A 73 9.61 6.10 -2.02
C PHE A 73 9.39 4.60 -1.95
N HIS A 74 9.41 4.02 -0.75
CA HIS A 74 9.27 2.59 -0.54
C HIS A 74 7.81 2.26 -0.18
N ILE A 75 7.18 1.38 -0.95
CA ILE A 75 5.76 1.00 -0.77
C ILE A 75 5.57 -0.28 0.07
N GLY A 76 6.68 -0.90 0.50
CA GLY A 76 6.67 -2.06 1.39
C GLY A 76 6.65 -3.37 0.62
N ALA A 77 5.69 -4.24 0.98
CA ALA A 77 5.40 -5.54 0.35
C ALA A 77 6.23 -6.73 0.84
N ASP A 78 6.87 -6.62 2.00
CA ASP A 78 7.49 -7.73 2.72
C ASP A 78 6.47 -8.53 3.55
N GLU A 79 6.79 -9.81 3.77
CA GLU A 79 6.13 -10.75 4.71
C GLU A 79 4.58 -10.84 4.66
N ALA A 80 3.95 -10.48 3.53
CA ALA A 80 2.51 -10.69 3.31
C ALA A 80 2.24 -12.12 2.83
N PHE A 81 1.99 -13.05 3.75
CA PHE A 81 1.83 -14.48 3.44
C PHE A 81 0.39 -14.88 3.08
N GLU A 82 -0.59 -14.34 3.80
CA GLU A 82 -2.00 -14.67 3.60
C GLU A 82 -2.72 -13.56 2.86
N PHE A 83 -3.02 -13.81 1.58
CA PHE A 83 -3.76 -12.91 0.72
C PHE A 83 -4.51 -13.63 -0.39
N GLY A 84 -5.51 -12.93 -0.93
CA GLY A 84 -6.41 -13.48 -1.93
C GLY A 84 -7.42 -14.46 -1.34
N VAL A 85 -7.87 -14.28 -0.09
CA VAL A 85 -8.83 -15.15 0.61
C VAL A 85 -10.06 -14.39 1.12
N CYS A 86 -9.99 -13.07 1.35
CA CYS A 86 -11.21 -12.31 1.66
C CYS A 86 -12.18 -12.33 0.48
N GLU A 87 -13.48 -12.16 0.77
CA GLU A 87 -14.57 -12.19 -0.22
C GLU A 87 -14.30 -11.27 -1.42
N LYS A 88 -13.97 -10.00 -1.17
CA LYS A 88 -13.69 -9.03 -2.25
C LYS A 88 -12.46 -9.38 -3.08
N SER A 89 -11.42 -9.95 -2.46
CA SER A 89 -10.25 -10.44 -3.21
C SER A 89 -10.62 -11.62 -4.11
N GLN A 90 -11.46 -12.55 -3.63
CA GLN A 90 -11.96 -13.70 -4.40
C GLN A 90 -12.89 -13.27 -5.55
N GLU A 91 -13.77 -12.30 -5.31
CA GLU A 91 -14.61 -11.67 -6.33
C GLU A 91 -13.76 -11.02 -7.42
N TRP A 92 -12.75 -10.22 -7.03
CA TRP A 92 -11.83 -9.59 -7.96
C TRP A 92 -11.11 -10.63 -8.82
N ILE A 93 -10.54 -11.69 -8.20
CA ILE A 93 -9.83 -12.76 -8.91
C ILE A 93 -10.76 -13.43 -9.92
N SER A 94 -11.99 -13.77 -9.52
CA SER A 94 -12.97 -14.43 -10.39
C SER A 94 -13.38 -13.57 -11.59
N ALA A 95 -13.42 -12.24 -11.42
CA ALA A 95 -13.76 -11.30 -12.48
C ALA A 95 -12.66 -11.13 -13.55
N GLN A 96 -11.40 -11.46 -13.24
CA GLN A 96 -10.27 -11.31 -14.17
C GLN A 96 -10.10 -12.50 -15.13
N GLY A 97 -10.95 -13.52 -15.04
CA GLY A 97 -10.93 -14.70 -15.92
C GLY A 97 -10.20 -15.90 -15.34
N SER A 98 -10.23 -17.02 -16.07
CA SER A 98 -9.87 -18.35 -15.56
C SER A 98 -8.39 -18.57 -15.22
N SER A 99 -7.49 -17.69 -15.68
CA SER A 99 -6.06 -17.74 -15.36
C SER A 99 -5.66 -16.81 -14.21
N ALA A 100 -6.57 -15.98 -13.72
CA ALA A 100 -6.29 -15.07 -12.62
C ALA A 100 -6.12 -15.84 -11.30
N ASN A 101 -5.22 -15.34 -10.46
CA ASN A 101 -4.90 -15.92 -9.17
C ASN A 101 -4.51 -14.82 -8.18
N LYS A 102 -4.25 -15.22 -6.93
CA LYS A 102 -3.83 -14.27 -5.89
C LYS A 102 -2.53 -13.52 -6.25
N GLN A 103 -1.61 -14.13 -6.99
CA GLN A 103 -0.38 -13.45 -7.42
C GLN A 103 -0.69 -12.31 -8.40
N LEU A 104 -1.62 -12.50 -9.32
CA LEU A 104 -2.07 -11.42 -10.20
C LEU A 104 -2.73 -10.29 -9.40
N LEU A 105 -3.56 -10.61 -8.41
CA LEU A 105 -4.14 -9.61 -7.50
C LEU A 105 -3.06 -8.79 -6.79
N ALA A 106 -2.07 -9.45 -6.20
CA ALA A 106 -0.97 -8.78 -5.50
C ALA A 106 -0.13 -7.90 -6.46
N LEU A 107 0.22 -8.41 -7.65
CA LEU A 107 0.98 -7.65 -8.64
C LEU A 107 0.20 -6.43 -9.14
N THR A 108 -1.10 -6.57 -9.38
CA THR A 108 -1.95 -5.43 -9.76
C THR A 108 -1.99 -4.39 -8.64
N HIS A 109 -2.18 -4.80 -7.39
CA HIS A 109 -2.14 -3.88 -6.25
C HIS A 109 -0.81 -3.12 -6.16
N LEU A 110 0.32 -3.82 -6.25
CA LEU A 110 1.64 -3.19 -6.20
C LEU A 110 1.87 -2.21 -7.36
N LYS A 111 1.42 -2.57 -8.56
CA LYS A 111 1.46 -1.69 -9.73
C LYS A 111 0.62 -0.43 -9.48
N ASP A 112 -0.64 -0.59 -9.06
CA ASP A 112 -1.57 0.53 -8.86
C ASP A 112 -1.09 1.48 -7.76
N ILE A 113 -0.50 0.95 -6.69
CA ILE A 113 0.12 1.75 -5.62
C ILE A 113 1.37 2.48 -6.13
N ALA A 114 2.23 1.82 -6.92
CA ALA A 114 3.41 2.46 -7.49
C ALA A 114 3.05 3.58 -8.47
N GLU A 115 2.03 3.38 -9.32
CA GLU A 115 1.49 4.39 -10.22
C GLU A 115 0.92 5.57 -9.42
N TYR A 116 0.13 5.31 -8.37
CA TYR A 116 -0.41 6.35 -7.50
C TYR A 116 0.67 7.17 -6.80
N VAL A 117 1.73 6.53 -6.29
CA VAL A 117 2.87 7.24 -5.69
C VAL A 117 3.57 8.08 -6.75
N LYS A 118 3.82 7.54 -7.95
CA LYS A 118 4.47 8.26 -9.04
C LYS A 118 3.69 9.52 -9.46
N GLU A 119 2.36 9.44 -9.50
CA GLU A 119 1.49 10.59 -9.78
C GLU A 119 1.62 11.68 -8.69
N LEU A 120 1.65 11.29 -7.42
CA LEU A 120 1.74 12.23 -6.29
C LEU A 120 3.13 12.82 -6.07
N THR A 121 4.18 12.06 -6.38
CA THR A 121 5.57 12.52 -6.31
C THR A 121 6.02 13.18 -7.61
N GLY A 122 5.15 13.24 -8.62
CA GLY A 122 5.42 13.72 -9.96
C GLY A 122 5.91 15.16 -10.01
N THR A 123 7.23 15.32 -10.02
CA THR A 123 7.95 16.23 -10.92
C THR A 123 7.47 16.00 -12.36
N ALA A 124 7.09 17.08 -13.06
CA ALA A 124 6.80 17.06 -14.49
C ALA A 124 7.94 16.38 -15.26
N THR A 125 7.63 15.30 -15.97
CA THR A 125 8.51 14.76 -17.02
C THR A 125 8.43 15.65 -18.26
#